data_AF-A0A453HAM0-F1
#
_entry.id   AF-A0A453HAM0-F1
#
_cell.length_a   1.000
_cell.length_b   1.000
_cell.length_c   1.000
_cell.angle_alpha   90.00
_cell.angle_beta   90.00
_cell.angle_gamma   90.00
#
_symmetry.space_group_name_H-M   'P 1'
#
loop_
_entity.id
_entity.type
_entity.pdbx_description
1 polymer ?
#
loop_
_entity_poly.entity_id
_entity_poly.type
_entity_poly.pdbx_seq_one_letter_code
_entity_poly.pdbx_strand_id
1 'polypeptide(L)'
;MLQGTEKREQPLINLKGYLIGNPITDPKFEKNFQVQGAHGFGIISDQIYEAAMKNCKGNYVKPANQLCAEVLETIDNLISEITDAHVLYKKCVVATPKPIDDAVRRKFLLEESIERNEAPDIRLLPGILLDEQQDD
;
A
#
# COMPACT_ATOMS: atom_id res chain seq x y z
N MET A 1 4.86 -20.18 62.35
CA MET A 1 4.63 -18.75 62.08
C MET A 1 5.39 -18.39 60.83
N LEU A 2 4.71 -18.01 59.76
CA LEU A 2 5.36 -17.40 58.59
C LEU A 2 4.63 -16.07 58.37
N GLN A 3 5.24 -14.99 58.85
CA GLN A 3 4.83 -13.63 58.50
C GLN A 3 5.32 -13.39 57.07
N GLY A 4 4.40 -13.50 56.11
CA GLY A 4 4.65 -13.09 54.73
C GLY A 4 4.74 -11.57 54.69
N THR A 5 5.89 -11.03 54.34
CA THR A 5 6.07 -9.61 54.05
C THR A 5 5.47 -9.33 52.68
N GLU A 6 4.22 -8.85 52.64
CA GLU A 6 3.63 -8.22 51.46
C GLU A 6 4.34 -6.89 51.18
N LYS A 7 5.55 -6.93 50.63
CA LYS A 7 6.14 -5.78 49.93
C LYS A 7 5.71 -5.90 48.46
N ARG A 8 4.55 -5.33 48.13
CA ARG A 8 4.23 -5.04 46.73
C ARG A 8 5.09 -3.86 46.32
N GLU A 9 6.23 -4.12 45.69
CA GLU A 9 7.03 -3.08 45.06
C GLU A 9 6.17 -2.37 44.01
N GLN A 10 6.05 -1.05 44.13
CA GLN A 10 5.28 -0.29 43.14
C GLN A 10 5.97 -0.42 41.78
N PRO A 11 5.22 -0.68 40.69
CA PRO A 11 5.81 -0.76 39.37
C PRO A 11 6.55 0.54 39.04
N LEU A 12 7.83 0.43 38.67
CA LEU A 12 8.70 1.57 38.37
C LEU A 12 8.21 2.39 37.16
N ILE A 13 7.37 1.81 36.32
CA ILE A 13 6.85 2.43 35.10
C ILE A 13 5.38 2.84 35.31
N ASN A 14 5.13 4.13 35.24
CA ASN A 14 3.79 4.73 35.27
C ASN A 14 3.30 5.01 33.83
N LEU A 15 3.02 3.95 33.08
CA LEU A 15 2.56 4.06 31.69
C LEU A 15 1.21 4.79 31.62
N LYS A 16 1.15 5.88 30.85
CA LYS A 16 -0.09 6.64 30.62
C LYS A 16 -0.85 6.21 29.37
N GLY A 17 -0.14 5.67 28.38
CA GLY A 17 -0.69 5.24 27.10
C GLY A 17 0.36 5.21 26.01
N TYR A 18 -0.05 4.85 24.80
CA TYR A 18 0.77 4.84 23.60
C TYR A 18 -0.07 5.25 22.38
N LEU A 19 0.60 5.70 21.31
CA LEU A 19 0.00 6.04 20.02
C LEU A 19 0.65 5.18 18.94
N ILE A 20 -0.15 4.71 17.99
CA ILE A 20 0.30 3.93 16.84
C ILE A 20 -0.22 4.57 15.55
N GLY A 21 0.67 4.75 14.57
CA GLY A 21 0.36 5.33 13.27
C GLY A 21 0.34 4.25 12.19
N ASN A 22 -0.79 4.12 11.50
CA ASN A 22 -1.05 3.10 10.46
C ASN A 22 -0.54 1.69 10.83
N PRO A 23 -0.89 1.18 12.02
CA PRO A 23 -0.49 -0.16 12.43
C PRO A 23 -1.20 -1.23 11.58
N ILE A 24 -0.56 -2.39 11.46
CA ILE A 24 -1.26 -3.64 11.19
C ILE A 24 -1.82 -4.13 12.53
N THR A 25 -3.13 -4.33 12.62
CA THR A 25 -3.81 -4.71 13.87
C THR A 25 -4.42 -6.10 13.80
N ASP A 26 -5.01 -6.45 12.66
CA ASP A 26 -5.48 -7.78 12.32
C ASP A 26 -5.11 -8.10 10.86
N PRO A 27 -4.02 -8.85 10.64
CA PRO A 27 -3.53 -9.15 9.30
C PRO A 27 -4.57 -9.78 8.37
N LYS A 28 -5.57 -10.49 8.91
CA LYS A 28 -6.64 -11.07 8.09
C LYS A 28 -7.62 -9.98 7.66
N PHE A 29 -7.99 -9.10 8.57
CA PHE A 29 -8.85 -7.96 8.26
C PHE A 29 -8.17 -7.03 7.25
N GLU A 30 -6.94 -6.60 7.52
CA GLU A 30 -6.23 -5.65 6.64
C GLU A 30 -6.01 -6.22 5.23
N LYS A 31 -5.68 -7.51 5.09
CA LYS A 31 -5.56 -8.14 3.76
C LYS A 31 -6.88 -8.21 3.01
N ASN A 32 -7.99 -8.54 3.68
CA ASN A 32 -9.29 -8.54 3.02
C ASN A 32 -9.72 -7.12 2.60
N PHE A 33 -9.39 -6.12 3.42
CA PHE A 33 -9.71 -4.73 3.16
C PHE A 33 -8.99 -4.14 1.94
N GLN A 34 -7.89 -4.75 1.47
CA GLN A 34 -7.14 -4.28 0.31
C GLN A 34 -8.02 -4.14 -0.95
N VAL A 35 -9.01 -5.02 -1.15
CA VAL A 35 -9.90 -4.93 -2.32
C VAL A 35 -10.79 -3.69 -2.25
N GLN A 36 -11.41 -3.41 -1.10
CA GLN A 36 -12.21 -2.20 -0.90
C GLN A 36 -11.35 -0.94 -0.93
N GLY A 37 -10.15 -0.99 -0.35
CA GLY A 37 -9.18 0.09 -0.41
C GLY A 37 -8.78 0.42 -1.85
N ALA A 38 -8.42 -0.59 -2.63
CA ALA A 38 -8.06 -0.43 -4.03
C ALA A 38 -9.19 0.20 -4.86
N HIS A 39 -10.44 -0.20 -4.60
CA HIS A 39 -11.60 0.42 -5.23
C HIS A 39 -11.78 1.88 -4.79
N GLY A 40 -11.71 2.17 -3.49
CA GLY A 40 -11.87 3.52 -2.95
C GLY A 40 -10.78 4.51 -3.40
N PHE A 41 -9.58 4.02 -3.71
CA PHE A 41 -8.49 4.82 -4.27
C PHE A 41 -8.51 4.89 -5.81
N GLY A 42 -9.46 4.22 -6.48
CA GLY A 42 -9.55 4.20 -7.94
C GLY A 42 -8.46 3.37 -8.64
N ILE A 43 -7.81 2.45 -7.91
CA ILE A 43 -6.78 1.54 -8.46
C ILE A 43 -7.44 0.44 -9.30
N ILE A 44 -8.63 -0.01 -8.89
CA ILE A 44 -9.45 -0.98 -9.64
C ILE A 44 -10.79 -0.35 -10.02
N SER A 45 -11.34 -0.76 -11.17
CA SER A 45 -12.62 -0.27 -11.66
C SER A 45 -13.82 -0.87 -10.93
N ASP A 46 -14.98 -0.23 -11.03
CA ASP A 46 -16.26 -0.75 -10.51
C ASP A 46 -16.55 -2.16 -11.00
N GLN A 47 -16.27 -2.45 -12.28
CA GLN A 47 -16.49 -3.77 -12.87
C GLN A 47 -15.65 -4.87 -12.19
N ILE A 48 -14.38 -4.58 -11.90
CA ILE A 48 -13.48 -5.51 -11.20
C ILE A 48 -13.94 -5.70 -9.76
N TYR A 49 -14.31 -4.61 -9.09
CA TYR A 49 -14.80 -4.64 -7.72
C TYR A 49 -16.09 -5.47 -7.59
N GLU A 50 -17.08 -5.23 -8.46
CA GLU A 50 -18.33 -6.00 -8.49
C GLU A 50 -18.09 -7.48 -8.78
N ALA A 51 -17.17 -7.80 -9.70
CA ALA A 51 -16.77 -9.17 -9.97
C ALA A 51 -16.15 -9.84 -8.71
N ALA A 52 -15.32 -9.12 -7.96
CA ALA A 52 -14.72 -9.63 -6.73
C ALA A 52 -15.80 -9.86 -5.65
N MET A 53 -16.70 -8.91 -5.46
CA MET A 53 -17.82 -9.02 -4.51
C MET A 53 -18.68 -10.27 -4.82
N LYS A 54 -19.01 -10.47 -6.09
CA LYS A 54 -19.85 -11.58 -6.55
C LYS A 54 -19.16 -12.94 -6.37
N ASN A 55 -17.89 -13.06 -6.76
CA ASN A 55 -17.20 -14.35 -6.84
C ASN A 55 -16.49 -14.76 -5.54
N CYS A 56 -16.03 -13.80 -4.73
CA CYS A 56 -15.19 -14.05 -3.55
C CYS A 56 -15.94 -13.99 -2.21
N LYS A 57 -17.17 -13.44 -2.17
CA LYS A 57 -18.06 -13.46 -1.00
C LYS A 57 -17.41 -12.97 0.30
N GLY A 58 -16.58 -11.92 0.20
CA GLY A 58 -15.91 -11.29 1.35
C GLY A 58 -14.64 -11.97 1.84
N ASN A 59 -14.16 -13.04 1.17
CA ASN A 59 -12.83 -13.59 1.40
C ASN A 59 -11.95 -13.40 0.15
N TYR A 60 -11.13 -12.36 0.20
CA TYR A 60 -10.22 -11.95 -0.87
C TYR A 60 -8.79 -12.47 -0.66
N VAL A 61 -8.55 -13.28 0.37
CA VAL A 61 -7.22 -13.81 0.69
C VAL A 61 -7.09 -15.27 0.24
N LYS A 62 -8.17 -16.04 0.35
CA LYS A 62 -8.19 -17.45 -0.04
C LYS A 62 -9.35 -17.67 -1.01
N PRO A 63 -9.09 -17.71 -2.33
CA PRO A 63 -10.14 -17.89 -3.31
C PRO A 63 -10.83 -19.24 -3.10
N ALA A 64 -12.16 -19.22 -3.04
CA ALA A 64 -12.97 -20.42 -2.86
C ALA A 64 -13.27 -21.14 -4.19
N ASN A 65 -13.03 -20.48 -5.33
CA ASN A 65 -13.31 -20.98 -6.67
C ASN A 65 -12.40 -20.30 -7.70
N GLN A 66 -12.37 -20.86 -8.91
CA GLN A 66 -11.53 -20.39 -10.01
C GLN A 66 -11.82 -18.94 -10.41
N LEU A 67 -13.10 -18.54 -10.50
CA LEU A 67 -13.48 -17.18 -10.87
C LEU A 67 -12.99 -16.14 -9.84
N CYS A 68 -13.04 -16.48 -8.56
CA CYS A 68 -12.47 -15.62 -7.52
C CYS A 68 -10.94 -15.54 -7.65
N ALA A 69 -10.26 -16.65 -7.95
CA ALA A 69 -8.81 -16.64 -8.13
C ALA A 69 -8.38 -15.73 -9.29
N GLU A 70 -9.07 -15.81 -10.44
CA GLU A 70 -8.79 -14.98 -11.63
C GLU A 70 -9.03 -13.49 -11.38
N VAL A 71 -10.13 -13.15 -10.69
CA VAL A 71 -10.41 -11.76 -10.33
C VAL A 71 -9.38 -11.24 -9.33
N LEU A 72 -9.00 -12.03 -8.33
CA LEU A 72 -7.98 -11.63 -7.35
C LEU A 72 -6.60 -11.48 -8.00
N GLU A 73 -6.23 -12.36 -8.94
CA GLU A 73 -4.99 -12.21 -9.71
C GLU A 73 -4.96 -10.87 -10.46
N THR A 74 -6.08 -10.48 -11.07
CA THR A 74 -6.19 -9.19 -11.75
C THR A 74 -6.01 -8.03 -10.77
N ILE A 75 -6.64 -8.09 -9.60
CA ILE A 75 -6.53 -7.07 -8.55
C ILE A 75 -5.08 -6.99 -8.03
N ASP A 76 -4.46 -8.13 -7.72
CA ASP A 76 -3.11 -8.21 -7.21
C ASP A 76 -2.10 -7.61 -8.19
N ASN A 77 -2.26 -7.87 -9.49
CA ASN A 77 -1.43 -7.27 -10.53
C ASN A 77 -1.54 -5.74 -10.54
N LEU A 78 -2.75 -5.19 -10.44
CA LEU A 78 -2.97 -3.73 -10.42
C LEU A 78 -2.41 -3.08 -9.14
N ILE A 79 -2.63 -3.69 -7.97
CA ILE A 79 -2.06 -3.23 -6.71
C ILE A 79 -0.52 -3.31 -6.75
N SER A 80 0.03 -4.30 -7.46
CA SER A 80 1.49 -4.43 -7.57
C SER A 80 2.14 -3.27 -8.31
N GLU A 81 1.43 -2.45 -9.08
CA GLU A 81 2.02 -1.31 -9.79
C GLU A 81 2.26 -0.09 -8.89
N ILE A 82 1.69 -0.08 -7.68
CA ILE A 82 1.79 1.03 -6.73
C ILE A 82 2.69 0.70 -5.54
N THR A 83 2.98 1.72 -4.73
CA THR A 83 3.76 1.56 -3.50
C THR A 83 2.82 1.27 -2.34
N ASP A 84 3.02 0.15 -1.63
CA ASP A 84 2.20 -0.27 -0.48
C ASP A 84 2.04 0.82 0.59
N ALA A 85 3.10 1.60 0.82
CA ALA A 85 3.10 2.65 1.84
C ALA A 85 2.40 3.94 1.39
N HIS A 86 2.42 4.27 0.08
CA HIS A 86 1.97 5.56 -0.45
C HIS A 86 1.47 5.41 -1.90
N VAL A 87 0.15 5.44 -2.07
CA VAL A 87 -0.51 5.19 -3.37
C VAL A 87 -0.17 6.22 -4.46
N LEU A 88 0.18 7.45 -4.07
CA LEU A 88 0.52 8.55 -5.01
C LEU A 88 2.00 8.56 -5.41
N TYR A 89 2.83 7.74 -4.78
CA TYR A 89 4.27 7.74 -5.03
C TYR A 89 4.61 6.75 -6.12
N LYS A 90 5.50 7.17 -7.03
CA LYS A 90 6.04 6.29 -8.07
C LYS A 90 6.70 5.08 -7.41
N LYS A 91 6.33 3.88 -7.85
CA LYS A 91 7.00 2.66 -7.43
C LYS A 91 8.45 2.67 -7.93
N CYS A 92 9.40 2.74 -7.01
CA CYS A 92 10.81 2.68 -7.31
C CYS A 92 11.30 1.23 -7.29
N VAL A 93 12.00 0.81 -8.34
CA VAL A 93 12.79 -0.43 -8.28
C VAL A 93 14.02 -0.13 -7.43
N VAL A 94 14.32 -0.97 -6.43
CA VAL A 94 15.59 -0.89 -5.72
C VAL A 94 16.69 -1.21 -6.72
N ALA A 95 17.28 -0.16 -7.31
CA ALA A 95 18.46 -0.31 -8.14
C ALA A 95 19.60 -0.68 -7.20
N THR A 96 20.14 -1.90 -7.31
CA THR A 96 21.46 -2.18 -6.78
C THR A 96 22.42 -1.20 -7.46
N PRO A 97 23.09 -0.31 -6.71
CA PRO A 97 24.11 0.52 -7.31
C PRO A 97 25.12 -0.42 -7.95
N LYS A 98 25.49 -0.18 -9.22
CA LYS A 98 26.65 -0.85 -9.82
C LYS A 98 27.82 -0.70 -8.83
N PRO A 99 28.70 -1.71 -8.64
CA PRO A 99 29.86 -1.57 -7.76
C PRO A 99 30.58 -0.27 -8.08
N ILE A 100 30.56 0.67 -7.15
CA ILE A 100 31.11 2.01 -7.34
C ILE A 100 32.54 1.95 -6.84
N ASP A 101 33.52 2.26 -7.71
CA ASP A 101 34.90 2.51 -7.30
C ASP A 101 34.92 3.58 -6.18
N ASP A 102 35.75 3.40 -5.14
CA ASP A 102 35.78 4.24 -3.94
C ASP A 102 36.03 5.73 -4.24
N ALA A 103 36.63 6.03 -5.40
CA ALA A 103 36.82 7.38 -5.91
C ALA A 103 35.50 8.06 -6.33
N VAL A 104 34.55 7.29 -6.90
CA VAL A 104 33.26 7.80 -7.37
C VAL A 104 32.28 7.98 -6.19
N ARG A 105 32.36 7.14 -5.14
CA ARG A 105 31.55 7.28 -3.92
C ARG A 105 31.71 8.63 -3.23
N ARG A 106 32.91 9.22 -3.25
CA ARG A 106 33.15 10.55 -2.65
C ARG A 106 32.53 11.70 -3.44
N LYS A 107 32.23 11.50 -4.73
CA LYS A 107 31.63 12.52 -5.60
C LYS A 107 30.11 12.62 -5.43
N PHE A 108 29.46 11.54 -4.98
CA PHE A 108 28.01 11.44 -4.76
C PHE A 108 27.47 12.17 -3.52
N LEU A 109 28.34 12.69 -2.64
CA LEU A 109 27.92 13.50 -1.47
C LEU A 109 27.53 14.94 -1.84
N LEU A 110 27.69 15.34 -3.10
CA LEU A 110 27.09 16.56 -3.61
C LEU A 110 25.65 16.22 -4.01
N GLU A 111 24.69 16.76 -3.27
CA GLU A 111 23.25 16.61 -3.53
C GLU A 111 22.94 16.97 -4.99
N GLU A 112 22.72 15.97 -5.84
CA GLU A 112 21.98 16.18 -7.08
C GLU A 112 20.51 16.28 -6.70
N SER A 113 19.92 17.45 -6.95
CA SER A 113 18.50 17.71 -6.77
C SER A 113 17.68 16.65 -7.51
N ILE A 114 16.86 15.89 -6.79
CA ILE A 114 15.86 15.02 -7.40
C ILE A 114 14.86 15.93 -8.13
N GLU A 115 14.97 16.00 -9.46
CA GLU A 115 13.92 16.60 -10.27
C GLU A 115 12.63 15.80 -10.04
N ARG A 116 11.61 16.49 -9.50
CA ARG A 116 10.27 15.91 -9.42
C ARG A 116 9.83 15.63 -10.86
N ASN A 117 9.72 14.36 -11.23
CA ASN A 117 9.14 13.98 -12.52
C ASN A 117 7.77 14.68 -12.63
N GLU A 118 7.57 15.45 -13.70
CA GLU A 118 6.26 16.03 -14.00
C GLU A 118 5.22 14.91 -14.13
N ALA A 119 4.01 15.17 -13.65
CA ALA A 119 2.91 14.24 -13.82
C ALA A 119 2.70 13.98 -15.33
N PRO A 120 2.49 12.72 -15.76
CA PRO A 120 2.21 12.45 -17.15
C PRO A 120 0.97 13.23 -17.59
N ASP A 121 1.04 13.87 -18.75
CA ASP A 121 -0.12 14.53 -19.35
C ASP A 121 -1.22 13.49 -19.57
N ILE A 122 -2.34 13.68 -18.87
CA ILE A 122 -3.51 12.80 -18.91
C ILE A 122 -4.01 12.64 -20.37
N ARG A 123 -3.72 13.61 -21.25
CA ARG A 123 -4.08 13.57 -22.68
C ARG A 123 -3.33 12.51 -23.50
N LEU A 124 -2.24 11.96 -22.98
CA LEU A 124 -1.40 10.96 -23.67
C LEU A 124 -1.71 9.50 -23.26
N LEU A 125 -2.64 9.29 -22.33
CA LEU A 125 -3.08 7.95 -21.96
C LEU A 125 -4.03 7.39 -23.03
N PRO A 126 -3.71 6.26 -23.69
CA PRO A 126 -4.60 5.66 -24.67
C PRO A 126 -5.87 5.14 -23.95
N GLY A 127 -7.02 5.76 -24.24
CA GLY A 127 -8.32 5.30 -23.75
C GLY A 127 -9.22 6.36 -23.10
N ILE A 128 -8.76 7.60 -22.90
CA ILE A 128 -9.64 8.68 -22.45
C ILE A 128 -10.27 9.35 -23.67
N LEU A 129 -11.43 8.82 -24.08
CA LEU A 129 -12.33 9.55 -24.97
C LEU A 129 -13.01 10.63 -24.10
N LEU A 130 -12.52 11.87 -24.18
CA LEU A 130 -13.28 13.01 -23.69
C LEU A 130 -14.38 13.27 -24.72
N ASP A 131 -15.62 12.88 -24.41
CA ASP A 131 -16.78 13.42 -25.11
C ASP A 131 -16.75 14.95 -24.94
N GLU A 132 -16.51 15.67 -26.02
CA GLU A 132 -16.72 17.11 -26.11
C GLU A 132 -18.23 17.37 -25.99
N GLN A 133 -18.70 17.66 -24.77
CA GLN A 133 -19.97 18.35 -24.62
C GLN A 133 -19.68 19.86 -24.62
N GLN A 134 -19.86 20.43 -25.80
CA GLN A 134 -19.99 21.86 -26.06
C GLN A 134 -21.11 22.43 -25.18
N ASP A 135 -20.76 23.33 -24.26
CA ASP A 135 -21.73 24.23 -23.60
C ASP A 135 -22.16 25.31 -24.62
N ASP A 136 -23.46 25.38 -24.91
CA ASP A 136 -24.18 26.56 -25.42
C ASP A 136 -24.74 27.37 -24.24
#